data_AF-A0A258S9U4-F1
#
_entry.id   AF-A0A258S9U4-F1
#
_cell.length_a   1.000
_cell.length_b   1.000
_cell.length_c   1.000
_cell.angle_alpha   90.00
_cell.angle_beta   90.00
_cell.angle_gamma   90.00
#
_symmetry.space_group_name_H-M   'P 1'
#
loop_
_entity.id
_entity.type
_entity.pdbx_description
1 polymer ?
#
loop_
_entity_poly.entity_id
_entity_poly.type
_entity_poly.pdbx_seq_one_letter_code
_entity_poly.pdbx_strand_id
1 'polypeptide(L)'
;MNSITRYAAIYGGCSGAVIIATIIGGTALADRISFAGSEFFGYLVMLVALTFIFVGIKRYRDIERGGIIRFLPAFGVGLAIALVAAFVYVLVWEVYLAATNYAFINDYIDGIRHAKQAAGVTGAALDRAMAPLEAMRTSYANPLFRLPMTFMEIAPVGAVVSLVSAALLRNPRILPAR
;
A
#
# COMPACT_ATOMS: atom_id res chain seq x y z
N MET A 1 18.29 0.29 20.11
CA MET A 1 17.40 0.63 18.98
C MET A 1 16.85 2.03 19.23
N ASN A 2 17.11 2.99 18.33
CA ASN A 2 16.66 4.38 18.54
C ASN A 2 15.12 4.45 18.51
N SER A 3 14.53 5.42 19.23
CA SER A 3 13.07 5.55 19.37
C SER A 3 12.38 5.51 18.01
N ILE A 4 12.87 6.26 17.02
CA ILE A 4 12.33 6.31 15.64
C ILE A 4 12.21 4.92 15.01
N THR A 5 13.26 4.09 15.11
CA THR A 5 13.27 2.73 14.56
C THR A 5 12.23 1.84 15.22
N ARG A 6 12.00 1.99 16.53
CA ARG A 6 10.96 1.27 17.28
C ARG A 6 9.56 1.64 16.79
N TYR A 7 9.28 2.93 16.63
CA TYR A 7 7.99 3.40 16.11
C TYR A 7 7.77 2.96 14.65
N ALA A 8 8.81 3.05 13.81
CA ALA A 8 8.76 2.58 12.43
C ALA A 8 8.44 1.08 12.35
N ALA A 9 9.09 0.24 13.16
CA ALA A 9 8.83 -1.20 13.19
C ALA A 9 7.41 -1.54 13.64
N ILE A 10 6.93 -0.93 14.72
CA ILE A 10 5.60 -1.23 15.28
C ILE A 10 4.50 -0.73 14.34
N TYR A 11 4.48 0.57 14.03
CA TYR A 11 3.40 1.18 13.26
C TYR A 11 3.48 0.80 11.78
N GLY A 12 4.70 0.64 11.23
CA GLY A 12 4.90 0.13 9.88
C GLY A 12 4.50 -1.33 9.76
N GLY A 13 4.83 -2.15 10.77
CA GLY A 13 4.39 -3.54 10.86
C GLY A 13 2.88 -3.68 10.97
N CYS A 14 2.20 -2.90 11.84
CA CYS A 14 0.75 -2.90 11.94
C CYS A 14 0.08 -2.45 10.64
N SER A 15 0.60 -1.39 10.01
CA SER A 15 0.12 -0.94 8.71
C SER A 15 0.26 -2.05 7.66
N GLY A 16 1.43 -2.68 7.58
CA GLY A 16 1.67 -3.81 6.68
C GLY A 16 0.70 -4.96 6.96
N ALA A 17 0.55 -5.37 8.22
CA ALA A 17 -0.34 -6.47 8.62
C ALA A 17 -1.80 -6.23 8.24
N VAL A 18 -2.30 -5.00 8.37
CA VAL A 18 -3.66 -4.65 7.95
C VAL A 18 -3.80 -4.73 6.44
N ILE A 19 -2.84 -4.21 5.68
CA ILE A 19 -2.85 -4.32 4.21
C ILE A 19 -2.86 -5.80 3.80
N ILE A 20 -2.01 -6.62 4.42
CA ILE A 20 -1.87 -8.05 4.18
C ILE A 20 -3.18 -8.80 4.47
N ALA A 21 -3.72 -8.63 5.67
CA ALA A 21 -4.97 -9.28 6.07
C ALA A 21 -6.10 -8.93 5.10
N THR A 22 -6.07 -7.71 4.57
CA THR A 22 -7.09 -7.27 3.64
C THR A 22 -6.89 -7.80 2.23
N ILE A 23 -5.65 -7.95 1.76
CA ILE A 23 -5.37 -8.62 0.49
C ILE A 23 -5.78 -10.09 0.55
N ILE A 24 -5.35 -10.83 1.59
CA ILE A 24 -5.67 -12.24 1.74
C ILE A 24 -7.18 -12.45 1.92
N GLY A 25 -7.82 -11.64 2.76
CA GLY A 25 -9.27 -11.68 2.95
C GLY A 25 -10.02 -11.29 1.68
N GLY A 26 -9.53 -10.28 0.97
CA GLY A 26 -10.12 -9.79 -0.26
C GLY A 26 -10.07 -10.82 -1.38
N THR A 27 -8.94 -11.51 -1.55
CA THR A 27 -8.78 -12.56 -2.56
C THR A 27 -9.53 -13.84 -2.19
N ALA A 28 -9.51 -14.26 -0.93
CA ALA A 28 -10.27 -15.42 -0.46
C ALA A 28 -11.80 -15.22 -0.53
N LEU A 29 -12.26 -13.97 -0.47
CA LEU A 29 -13.68 -13.60 -0.56
C LEU A 29 -14.06 -13.04 -1.93
N ALA A 30 -13.13 -12.87 -2.86
CA ALA A 30 -13.38 -12.23 -4.17
C ALA A 30 -14.47 -12.95 -4.96
N ASP A 31 -14.45 -14.30 -4.95
CA ASP A 31 -15.46 -15.13 -5.62
C ASP A 31 -16.85 -15.02 -5.00
N ARG A 32 -16.94 -14.57 -3.74
CA ARG A 32 -18.20 -14.43 -2.99
C ARG A 32 -18.69 -12.99 -2.87
N ILE A 33 -17.78 -12.03 -2.99
CA ILE A 33 -18.02 -10.60 -2.75
C ILE A 33 -17.29 -9.81 -3.83
N SER A 34 -18.02 -9.47 -4.90
CA SER A 34 -17.51 -8.64 -6.02
C SER A 34 -16.85 -7.32 -5.57
N PHE A 35 -17.23 -6.81 -4.40
CA PHE A 35 -16.66 -5.59 -3.82
C PHE A 35 -15.21 -5.76 -3.34
N ALA A 36 -14.83 -6.96 -2.89
CA ALA A 36 -13.54 -7.22 -2.28
C ALA A 36 -12.37 -7.26 -3.29
N GLY A 37 -12.67 -7.50 -4.57
CA GLY A 37 -11.71 -7.39 -5.68
C GLY A 37 -11.69 -6.01 -6.35
N SER A 38 -12.44 -5.02 -5.86
CA SER A 38 -12.53 -3.70 -6.49
C SER A 38 -11.35 -2.79 -6.13
N GLU A 39 -10.93 -1.94 -7.06
CA GLU A 39 -9.92 -0.89 -6.82
C GLU A 39 -10.30 0.01 -5.64
N PHE A 40 -11.61 0.23 -5.43
CA PHE A 40 -12.15 1.02 -4.32
C PHE A 40 -11.79 0.42 -2.94
N PHE A 41 -11.78 -0.91 -2.85
CA PHE A 41 -11.37 -1.62 -1.64
C PHE A 41 -9.86 -1.43 -1.37
N GLY A 42 -9.04 -1.48 -2.42
CA GLY A 42 -7.60 -1.16 -2.33
C GLY A 42 -7.35 0.25 -1.79
N TYR A 43 -8.08 1.26 -2.26
CA TYR A 43 -7.98 2.62 -1.73
C TYR A 43 -8.43 2.74 -0.27
N LEU A 44 -9.47 2.00 0.13
CA LEU A 44 -9.91 2.00 1.53
C LEU A 44 -8.84 1.41 2.44
N VAL A 45 -8.18 0.33 2.02
CA VAL A 45 -7.05 -0.28 2.73
C VAL A 45 -5.89 0.68 2.85
N MET A 46 -5.56 1.40 1.78
CA MET A 46 -4.56 2.45 1.83
C MET A 46 -4.96 3.48 2.90
N LEU A 47 -6.19 3.98 2.94
CA LEU A 47 -6.64 4.92 3.99
C LEU A 47 -6.45 4.39 5.41
N VAL A 48 -6.75 3.11 5.65
CA VAL A 48 -6.54 2.49 6.97
C VAL A 48 -5.05 2.40 7.31
N ALA A 49 -4.22 1.96 6.36
CA ALA A 49 -2.76 1.92 6.50
C ALA A 49 -2.17 3.32 6.82
N LEU A 50 -2.65 4.34 6.12
CA LEU A 50 -2.25 5.73 6.28
C LEU A 50 -2.57 6.29 7.68
N THR A 51 -3.58 5.74 8.37
CA THR A 51 -3.92 6.11 9.75
C THR A 51 -2.79 5.73 10.73
N PHE A 52 -2.09 4.61 10.50
CA PHE A 52 -0.97 4.19 11.35
C PHE A 52 0.23 5.11 11.27
N ILE A 53 0.48 5.73 10.10
CA ILE A 53 1.52 6.76 9.94
C ILE A 53 1.20 7.96 10.85
N PHE A 54 -0.03 8.46 10.78
CA PHE A 54 -0.48 9.58 11.61
C PHE A 54 -0.38 9.27 13.11
N VAL A 55 -0.89 8.11 13.53
CA VAL A 55 -0.83 7.67 14.94
C VAL A 55 0.60 7.48 15.41
N GLY A 56 1.48 6.92 14.57
CA GLY A 56 2.90 6.73 14.90
C GLY A 56 3.62 8.06 15.13
N ILE A 57 3.42 9.05 14.26
CA ILE A 57 3.99 10.40 14.42
C ILE A 57 3.44 11.06 15.69
N LYS A 58 2.13 10.97 15.94
CA LYS A 58 1.49 11.54 17.14
C LYS A 58 2.07 10.91 18.41
N ARG A 59 2.17 9.58 18.47
CA ARG A 59 2.68 8.88 19.66
C ARG A 59 4.15 9.22 19.92
N TYR A 60 4.97 9.31 18.86
CA TYR A 60 6.36 9.76 18.98
C TYR A 60 6.46 11.21 19.49
N ARG A 61 5.63 12.12 18.98
CA ARG A 61 5.55 13.50 19.50
C ARG A 61 5.18 13.54 20.97
N ASP A 62 4.15 12.81 21.37
CA ASP A 62 3.58 12.90 22.71
C ASP A 62 4.52 12.27 23.76
N ILE A 63 5.09 11.09 23.48
CA ILE A 63 5.95 10.36 24.43
C ILE A 63 7.40 10.86 24.41
N GLU A 64 8.01 10.95 23.23
CA GLU A 64 9.46 11.16 23.11
C GLU A 64 9.83 12.64 23.01
N ARG A 65 8.85 13.52 22.73
CA ARG A 65 9.06 14.96 22.53
C ARG A 65 8.17 15.85 23.40
N GLY A 66 7.44 15.27 24.36
CA GLY A 66 6.63 16.02 25.32
C GLY A 66 5.50 16.83 24.68
N GLY A 67 4.94 16.33 23.57
CA GLY A 67 3.78 16.94 22.90
C GLY A 67 4.11 18.01 21.85
N ILE A 68 5.39 18.35 21.63
CA ILE A 68 5.81 19.34 20.63
C ILE A 68 6.83 18.74 19.69
N ILE A 69 6.57 18.78 18.38
CA ILE A 69 7.48 18.27 17.35
C ILE A 69 7.63 19.27 16.20
N ARG A 70 8.86 19.42 15.69
CA ARG A 70 9.12 20.20 14.48
C ARG A 70 8.74 19.40 13.24
N PHE A 71 8.46 20.10 12.14
CA PHE A 71 8.04 19.48 10.88
C PHE A 71 9.04 18.43 10.35
N LEU A 72 10.34 18.75 10.29
CA LEU A 72 11.37 17.82 9.78
C LEU A 72 11.45 16.50 10.57
N PRO A 73 11.55 16.52 11.92
CA PRO A 73 11.49 15.29 12.72
C PRO A 73 10.18 14.51 12.55
N ALA A 74 9.03 15.20 12.47
CA ALA A 74 7.74 14.54 12.26
C ALA A 74 7.66 13.85 10.89
N PHE A 75 8.14 14.53 9.84
CA PHE A 75 8.22 13.98 8.50
C PHE A 75 9.17 12.79 8.42
N GLY A 76 10.34 12.87 9.06
CA GLY A 76 11.30 11.76 9.10
C GLY A 76 10.75 10.51 9.79
N VAL A 77 9.98 10.68 10.88
CA VAL A 77 9.29 9.55 11.54
C VAL A 77 8.22 8.96 10.63
N GLY A 78 7.40 9.80 9.99
CA GLY A 78 6.41 9.35 9.03
C GLY A 78 7.02 8.56 7.88
N LEU A 79 8.09 9.10 7.28
CA LEU A 79 8.80 8.47 6.17
C LEU A 79 9.40 7.11 6.60
N ALA A 80 9.97 7.03 7.81
CA ALA A 80 10.49 5.77 8.33
C ALA A 80 9.39 4.71 8.50
N ILE A 81 8.22 5.09 9.02
CA ILE A 81 7.05 4.20 9.12
C ILE A 81 6.58 3.76 7.72
N ALA A 82 6.46 4.71 6.78
CA ALA A 82 6.02 4.44 5.41
C ALA A 82 6.98 3.48 4.68
N LEU A 83 8.29 3.66 4.85
CA LEU A 83 9.29 2.76 4.27
C LEU A 83 9.17 1.35 4.85
N VAL A 84 9.07 1.20 6.17
CA VAL A 84 8.88 -0.13 6.78
C VAL A 84 7.59 -0.78 6.31
N ALA A 85 6.49 -0.03 6.23
CA ALA A 85 5.22 -0.53 5.73
C ALA A 85 5.34 -1.00 4.26
N ALA A 86 6.00 -0.23 3.40
CA ALA A 86 6.23 -0.58 2.00
C ALA A 86 7.10 -1.83 1.86
N PHE A 87 8.15 -1.99 2.68
CA PHE A 87 8.98 -3.20 2.69
C PHE A 87 8.19 -4.44 3.12
N VAL A 88 7.44 -4.34 4.23
CA VAL A 88 6.59 -5.44 4.72
C VAL A 88 5.55 -5.83 3.68
N TYR A 89 4.94 -4.83 3.03
CA TYR A 89 4.00 -5.05 1.95
C TYR A 89 4.61 -5.83 0.79
N VAL A 90 5.74 -5.37 0.25
CA VAL A 90 6.43 -6.04 -0.86
C VAL A 90 6.80 -7.47 -0.49
N LEU A 91 7.35 -7.70 0.71
CA LEU A 91 7.73 -9.04 1.16
C LEU A 91 6.53 -10.00 1.20
N VAL A 92 5.39 -9.55 1.74
CA VAL A 92 4.22 -10.43 1.82
C VAL A 92 3.50 -10.56 0.50
N TRP A 93 3.51 -9.52 -0.35
CA TRP A 93 3.04 -9.62 -1.72
C TRP A 93 3.81 -10.70 -2.50
N GLU A 94 5.13 -10.75 -2.35
CA GLU A 94 5.94 -11.81 -2.93
C GLU A 94 5.62 -13.20 -2.38
N VAL A 95 5.41 -13.32 -1.05
CA VAL A 95 4.99 -14.58 -0.42
C VAL A 95 3.64 -15.03 -0.97
N TYR A 96 2.69 -14.11 -1.12
CA TYR A 96 1.37 -14.37 -1.70
C TYR A 96 1.48 -14.83 -3.15
N LEU A 97 2.28 -14.15 -3.97
CA LEU A 97 2.50 -14.54 -5.36
C LEU A 97 3.18 -15.90 -5.46
N ALA A 98 4.19 -16.19 -4.63
CA ALA A 98 4.82 -17.49 -4.59
C ALA A 98 3.84 -18.59 -4.16
N ALA A 99 2.98 -18.34 -3.17
CA ALA A 99 1.99 -19.30 -2.68
C ALA A 99 0.86 -19.56 -3.69
N THR A 100 0.51 -18.57 -4.52
CA THR A 100 -0.53 -18.66 -5.56
C THR A 100 0.03 -19.01 -6.94
N ASN A 101 1.32 -19.36 -7.02
CA ASN A 101 2.01 -19.64 -8.28
C ASN A 101 1.85 -18.51 -9.33
N TYR A 102 1.89 -17.26 -8.86
CA TYR A 102 1.77 -16.04 -9.65
C TYR A 102 0.45 -15.90 -10.42
N ALA A 103 -0.62 -16.54 -9.95
CA ALA A 103 -1.95 -16.50 -10.59
C ALA A 103 -2.49 -15.08 -10.78
N PHE A 104 -2.19 -14.16 -9.85
CA PHE A 104 -2.71 -12.78 -9.85
C PHE A 104 -2.60 -12.06 -11.20
N ILE A 105 -1.44 -12.12 -11.87
CA ILE A 105 -1.26 -11.38 -13.13
C ILE A 105 -2.11 -11.94 -14.27
N ASN A 106 -2.40 -13.24 -14.22
CA ASN A 106 -3.26 -13.90 -15.19
C ASN A 106 -4.71 -13.48 -14.94
N ASP A 107 -5.16 -13.58 -13.70
CA ASP A 107 -6.52 -13.22 -13.29
C ASP A 107 -6.81 -11.73 -13.56
N TYR A 108 -5.82 -10.86 -13.35
CA TYR A 108 -5.92 -9.43 -13.64
C TYR A 108 -6.11 -9.16 -15.15
N ILE A 109 -5.29 -9.79 -15.99
CA ILE A 109 -5.37 -9.63 -17.46
C ILE A 109 -6.68 -10.21 -17.99
N ASP A 110 -7.09 -11.37 -17.49
CA ASP A 110 -8.34 -12.02 -17.88
C ASP A 110 -9.55 -11.18 -17.44
N GLY A 111 -9.52 -10.58 -16.25
CA GLY A 111 -10.53 -9.64 -15.78
C GLY A 111 -10.69 -8.42 -16.70
N ILE A 112 -9.58 -7.80 -17.12
CA ILE A 112 -9.61 -6.67 -18.07
C ILE A 112 -10.15 -7.13 -19.43
N ARG A 113 -9.74 -8.31 -19.91
CA ARG A 113 -10.21 -8.88 -21.17
C ARG A 113 -11.73 -9.07 -21.14
N HIS A 114 -12.26 -9.68 -20.07
CA HIS A 114 -13.70 -9.86 -19.88
C HIS A 114 -14.44 -8.53 -19.82
N ALA A 115 -13.92 -7.53 -19.10
CA ALA A 115 -14.52 -6.20 -19.03
C ALA A 115 -14.58 -5.50 -20.41
N LYS A 116 -13.51 -5.60 -21.21
CA LYS A 116 -13.47 -5.04 -22.57
C LYS A 116 -14.42 -5.75 -23.52
N GLN A 117 -14.51 -7.07 -23.42
CA GLN A 117 -15.47 -7.86 -24.21
C GLN A 117 -16.92 -7.54 -23.83
N ALA A 118 -17.21 -7.39 -22.53
CA ALA A 118 -18.53 -6.96 -22.05
C ALA A 118 -18.89 -5.54 -22.52
N ALA A 119 -17.90 -4.66 -22.70
CA ALA A 119 -18.06 -3.36 -23.32
C ALA A 119 -18.15 -3.40 -24.86
N GLY A 120 -18.16 -4.59 -25.47
CA GLY A 120 -18.31 -4.78 -26.92
C GLY A 120 -17.02 -4.63 -27.74
N VAL A 121 -15.85 -4.54 -27.10
CA VAL A 121 -14.56 -4.47 -27.81
C VAL A 121 -14.10 -5.88 -28.21
N THR A 122 -14.03 -6.16 -29.51
CA THR A 122 -13.68 -7.49 -30.05
C THR A 122 -12.67 -7.44 -31.20
N GLY A 123 -12.10 -8.59 -31.55
CA GLY A 123 -11.19 -8.76 -32.69
C GLY A 123 -9.92 -7.92 -32.56
N ALA A 124 -9.45 -7.36 -33.67
CA ALA A 124 -8.19 -6.60 -33.72
C ALA A 124 -8.14 -5.40 -32.74
N ALA A 125 -9.29 -4.83 -32.36
CA ALA A 125 -9.35 -3.76 -31.37
C ALA A 125 -9.09 -4.28 -29.95
N LEU A 126 -9.58 -5.48 -29.63
CA LEU A 126 -9.28 -6.15 -28.36
C LEU A 126 -7.80 -6.54 -28.29
N ASP A 127 -7.27 -7.14 -29.36
CA ASP A 127 -5.87 -7.58 -29.40
C ASP A 127 -4.89 -6.41 -29.21
N ARG A 128 -5.14 -5.26 -29.87
CA ARG A 128 -4.34 -4.04 -29.64
C ARG A 128 -4.46 -3.53 -28.21
N ALA A 129 -5.64 -3.62 -27.60
CA ALA A 129 -5.86 -3.18 -26.23
C ALA A 129 -5.20 -4.12 -25.20
N MET A 130 -5.08 -5.41 -25.51
CA MET A 130 -4.47 -6.42 -24.63
C MET A 130 -2.96 -6.58 -24.84
N ALA A 131 -2.41 -6.23 -26.00
CA ALA A 131 -0.97 -6.29 -26.29
C ALA A 131 -0.06 -5.67 -25.20
N PRO A 132 -0.32 -4.46 -24.68
CA PRO A 132 0.51 -3.89 -23.60
C PRO A 132 0.37 -4.68 -22.28
N LEU A 133 -0.80 -5.28 -22.02
CA LEU A 133 -1.05 -6.07 -20.81
C LEU A 133 -0.31 -7.41 -20.85
N GLU A 134 -0.24 -8.06 -22.01
CA GLU A 134 0.56 -9.29 -22.19
C GLU A 134 2.07 -9.00 -22.12
N ALA A 135 2.52 -7.85 -22.63
CA ALA A 135 3.89 -7.39 -22.42
C ALA A 135 4.17 -7.17 -20.92
N MET A 136 3.23 -6.54 -20.20
CA MET A 136 3.30 -6.37 -18.75
C MET A 136 3.38 -7.71 -18.01
N ARG A 137 2.63 -8.73 -18.44
CA ARG A 137 2.69 -10.10 -17.88
C ARG A 137 4.11 -10.66 -17.87
N THR A 138 4.79 -10.51 -19.00
CA THR A 138 6.16 -11.00 -19.19
C THR A 138 7.14 -10.24 -18.31
N SER A 139 7.00 -8.91 -18.22
CA SER A 139 7.81 -8.09 -17.32
C SER A 139 7.53 -8.40 -15.85
N TYR A 140 6.28 -8.69 -15.48
CA TYR A 140 5.86 -8.99 -14.11
C TYR A 140 6.38 -10.34 -13.59
N ALA A 141 6.71 -11.26 -14.50
CA ALA A 141 7.40 -12.51 -14.14
C ALA A 141 8.81 -12.25 -13.57
N ASN A 142 9.45 -11.13 -13.92
CA ASN A 142 10.76 -10.75 -13.42
C ASN A 142 10.64 -10.01 -12.07
N PRO A 143 11.18 -10.55 -10.96
CA PRO A 143 11.12 -9.89 -9.65
C PRO A 143 11.82 -8.52 -9.64
N LEU A 144 12.84 -8.31 -10.48
CA LEU A 144 13.52 -7.02 -10.59
C LEU A 144 12.62 -5.92 -11.17
N PHE A 145 11.57 -6.28 -11.91
CA PHE A 145 10.56 -5.34 -12.39
C PHE A 145 9.37 -5.23 -11.44
N ARG A 146 8.93 -6.37 -10.90
CA ARG A 146 7.76 -6.44 -10.02
C ARG A 146 7.98 -5.75 -8.68
N LEU A 147 9.08 -6.03 -7.99
CA LEU A 147 9.34 -5.48 -6.64
C LEU A 147 9.35 -3.94 -6.64
N PRO A 148 10.08 -3.26 -7.55
CA PRO A 148 10.07 -1.80 -7.56
C PRO A 148 8.73 -1.23 -8.01
N MET A 149 8.00 -1.90 -8.90
CA MET A 149 6.67 -1.48 -9.32
C MET A 149 5.69 -1.47 -8.13
N THR A 150 5.63 -2.58 -7.40
CA THR A 150 4.80 -2.73 -6.20
C THR A 150 5.21 -1.75 -5.09
N PHE A 151 6.52 -1.49 -4.95
CA PHE A 151 7.01 -0.48 -4.01
C PHE A 151 6.58 0.94 -4.42
N MET A 152 6.67 1.29 -5.69
CA MET A 152 6.31 2.61 -6.22
C MET A 152 4.80 2.88 -6.21
N GLU A 153 3.97 1.85 -6.06
CA GLU A 153 2.55 2.02 -5.84
C GLU A 153 2.25 2.59 -4.44
N ILE A 154 2.93 2.08 -3.40
CA ILE A 154 2.67 2.46 -2.00
C ILE A 154 3.56 3.60 -1.50
N ALA A 155 4.84 3.62 -1.89
CA ALA A 155 5.80 4.55 -1.33
C ALA A 155 5.43 6.04 -1.55
N PRO A 156 4.96 6.48 -2.73
CA PRO A 156 4.53 7.87 -2.94
C PRO A 156 3.33 8.23 -2.07
N VAL A 157 2.36 7.32 -1.94
CA VAL A 157 1.16 7.52 -1.11
C VAL A 157 1.54 7.67 0.37
N GLY A 158 2.41 6.79 0.87
CA GLY A 158 2.96 6.88 2.22
C GLY A 158 3.75 8.17 2.46
N ALA A 159 4.50 8.64 1.47
CA ALA A 159 5.25 9.89 1.55
C ALA A 159 4.33 11.12 1.62
N VAL A 160 3.28 11.17 0.78
CA VAL A 160 2.26 12.25 0.81
C VAL A 160 1.58 12.30 2.17
N VAL A 161 1.19 11.16 2.73
CA VAL A 161 0.55 11.14 4.06
C VAL A 161 1.53 11.49 5.16
N SER A 162 2.79 11.07 5.07
CA SER A 162 3.83 11.50 6.00
C SER A 162 3.98 13.02 5.99
N LEU A 163 3.92 13.64 4.80
CA LEU A 163 3.98 15.09 4.62
C LEU A 163 2.79 15.80 5.29
N VAL A 164 1.57 15.35 4.98
CA VAL A 164 0.33 15.93 5.54
C VAL A 164 0.28 15.75 7.05
N SER A 165 0.59 14.55 7.55
CA SER A 165 0.59 14.24 8.99
C SER A 165 1.62 15.07 9.74
N ALA A 166 2.82 15.25 9.18
CA ALA A 166 3.84 16.10 9.76
C ALA A 166 3.41 17.58 9.77
N ALA A 167 2.75 18.06 8.71
CA ALA A 167 2.25 19.43 8.62
C ALA A 167 1.13 19.73 9.64
N LEU A 168 0.27 18.75 9.93
CA LEU A 168 -0.79 18.87 10.93
C LEU A 168 -0.23 18.75 12.35
N LEU A 169 0.52 17.69 12.65
CA LEU A 169 0.97 17.36 14.01
C LEU A 169 2.08 18.28 14.53
N ARG A 170 2.72 19.09 13.66
CA ARG A 170 3.62 20.18 14.09
C ARG A 170 2.89 21.23 14.94
N ASN A 171 1.57 21.39 14.76
CA ASN A 171 0.78 22.32 15.55
C ASN A 171 0.39 21.64 16.87
N PRO A 172 0.89 22.09 18.03
CA PRO A 172 0.60 21.46 19.32
C PRO A 172 -0.86 21.60 19.75
N ARG A 173 -1.61 22.53 19.14
CA ARG A 173 -3.07 22.67 19.37
C ARG A 173 -3.88 21.56 18.72
N ILE A 174 -3.31 20.89 17.72
CA ILE A 174 -3.96 19.78 17.02
C ILE A 174 -3.68 18.50 17.81
N LEU A 175 -4.74 17.96 18.43
CA LEU A 175 -4.72 16.77 19.29
C LEU A 175 -3.66 16.87 20.40
N PRO A 176 -3.77 17.82 21.34
CA PRO A 176 -2.77 18.03 22.38
C PRO A 176 -2.53 16.76 23.19
N ALA A 177 -1.29 16.55 23.61
CA ALA A 177 -0.95 15.46 24.52
C ALA A 177 -1.75 15.65 25.83
N ARG A 178 -2.45 14.60 26.23
CA ARG A 178 -3.13 14.49 27.52
C ARG A 178 -2.39 13.47 28.37
#